data_AF-A0A3C0WG70-F1
#
_entry.id   AF-A0A3C0WG70-F1
#
_cell.length_a   1.000
_cell.length_b   1.000
_cell.length_c   1.000
_cell.angle_alpha   90.00
_cell.angle_beta   90.00
_cell.angle_gamma   90.00
#
_symmetry.space_group_name_H-M   'P 1'
#
loop_
_entity.id
_entity.type
_entity.pdbx_description
1 polymer ?
#
loop_
_entity_poly.entity_id
_entity_poly.type
_entity_poly.pdbx_seq_one_letter_code
_entity_poly.pdbx_strand_id
1 'polypeptide(L)' 'ALDKSSGKQVWKHDRRYPAKDDGPDAYSTPALIKTGGKEQLVVVGSDHVNGYDPASGKVLWYSDGLAIDSPYGRVIASA' A
#
# COMPACT_ATOMS: atom_id res chain seq x y z
N ALA A 1 -2.10 -10.78 2.76
CA ALA A 1 -2.33 -11.21 4.15
C ALA A 1 -2.12 -12.72 4.30
N LEU A 2 -1.64 -13.12 5.47
CA LEU A 2 -1.50 -14.51 5.89
C LEU A 2 -2.42 -14.78 7.07
N ASP A 3 -2.91 -16.00 7.19
CA ASP A 3 -3.59 -16.48 8.38
C ASP A 3 -2.57 -16.57 9.52
N LYS A 4 -2.91 -16.01 10.68
CA LYS A 4 -1.99 -15.89 11.82
C LYS A 4 -1.54 -17.25 12.35
N SER A 5 -2.41 -18.26 12.32
CA SER A 5 -2.17 -19.57 12.94
C SER A 5 -1.42 -20.53 12.02
N SER A 6 -1.75 -20.52 10.74
CA SER A 6 -1.27 -21.49 9.76
C SER A 6 -0.22 -20.92 8.80
N GLY A 7 -0.07 -19.60 8.73
CA GLY A 7 0.80 -18.92 7.76
C GLY A 7 0.31 -19.01 6.32
N LYS A 8 -0.85 -19.65 6.06
CA LYS A 8 -1.41 -19.77 4.72
C LYS A 8 -1.83 -18.41 4.18
N GLN A 9 -1.65 -18.19 2.89
CA GLN A 9 -2.11 -16.97 2.23
C GLN A 9 -3.64 -16.88 2.27
N VAL A 10 -4.16 -15.78 2.83
CA VAL A 10 -5.59 -15.44 2.79
C VAL A 10 -5.90 -14.66 1.52
N TRP A 11 -5.11 -13.63 1.26
CA TRP A 11 -5.20 -12.85 0.03
C TRP A 11 -3.83 -12.25 -0.32
N LYS A 12 -3.63 -11.96 -1.60
CA LYS A 12 -2.48 -11.21 -2.12
C LYS A 12 -2.98 -10.23 -3.17
N HIS A 13 -2.46 -9.02 -3.14
CA HIS A 13 -2.71 -8.02 -4.15
C HIS A 13 -1.36 -7.58 -4.74
N ASP A 14 -1.19 -7.71 -6.05
CA ASP A 14 -0.02 -7.20 -6.75
C ASP A 14 -0.22 -5.71 -7.00
N ARG A 15 0.56 -4.86 -6.32
CA ARG A 15 0.46 -3.39 -6.41
C ARG A 15 1.13 -2.86 -7.68
N ARG A 16 0.44 -2.97 -8.82
CA ARG A 16 0.92 -2.49 -10.13
C ARG A 16 0.36 -1.10 -10.45
N TYR A 17 0.85 -0.09 -9.73
CA TYR A 17 0.51 1.31 -10.00
C TYR A 17 1.49 1.95 -10.99
N PRO A 18 1.09 3.01 -11.72
CA PRO A 18 2.01 3.76 -12.58
C PRO A 18 3.14 4.38 -11.74
N ALA A 19 4.35 3.84 -11.87
CA ALA A 19 5.56 4.37 -11.28
C ALA A 19 6.74 4.04 -12.20
N LYS A 20 7.82 4.81 -12.12
CA LYS A 20 9.01 4.68 -12.97
C LYS A 20 10.26 4.62 -12.12
N ASP A 21 11.34 4.12 -12.71
CA ASP A 21 12.66 4.03 -12.07
C ASP A 21 12.54 3.36 -10.70
N ASP A 22 12.93 4.03 -9.63
CA ASP A 22 12.85 3.53 -8.26
C ASP A 22 11.50 3.82 -7.55
N GLY A 23 10.60 4.57 -8.19
CA GLY A 23 9.27 4.89 -7.68
C GLY A 23 8.40 3.66 -7.31
N PRO A 24 8.46 2.51 -8.02
CA PRO A 24 7.70 1.30 -7.69
C PRO A 24 7.97 0.72 -6.30
N ASP A 25 9.13 1.00 -5.71
CA ASP A 25 9.53 0.47 -4.42
C ASP A 25 8.62 0.97 -3.28
N ALA A 26 8.55 0.19 -2.20
CA ALA A 26 7.73 0.51 -1.05
C ALA A 26 8.45 0.15 0.24
N TYR A 27 8.84 1.17 1.00
CA TYR A 27 9.51 1.04 2.31
C TYR A 27 8.61 1.47 3.47
N SER A 28 7.29 1.27 3.34
CA SER A 28 6.32 1.65 4.36
C SER A 28 5.78 0.43 5.12
N THR A 29 5.54 0.62 6.43
CA THR A 29 4.77 -0.33 7.24
C THR A 29 3.28 -0.08 7.00
N PRO A 30 2.51 -1.08 6.54
CA PRO A 30 1.05 -0.96 6.42
C PRO A 30 0.41 -0.57 7.76
N ALA A 31 -0.55 0.35 7.72
CA ALA A 31 -1.28 0.81 8.91
C ALA A 31 -2.77 0.46 8.81
N LEU A 32 -3.36 -0.03 9.91
CA LEU A 32 -4.81 -0.14 10.03
C LEU A 32 -5.37 1.18 10.55
N ILE A 33 -6.32 1.76 9.81
CA ILE A 33 -7.01 2.99 10.21
C ILE A 33 -8.52 2.74 10.30
N LYS A 34 -9.19 3.46 11.20
CA LYS A 34 -10.66 3.47 11.28
C LYS A 34 -11.18 4.81 10.77
N THR A 35 -11.98 4.78 9.71
CA THR A 35 -12.58 5.97 9.11
C THR A 35 -13.96 5.64 8.54
N GLY A 36 -14.92 6.57 8.66
CA GLY A 36 -16.29 6.36 8.17
C GLY A 36 -16.96 5.09 8.71
N GLY A 37 -16.66 4.70 9.95
CA GLY A 37 -17.18 3.48 10.58
C GLY A 37 -16.62 2.16 10.03
N LYS A 38 -15.60 2.21 9.17
CA LYS A 38 -14.95 1.02 8.58
C LYS A 38 -13.46 1.01 8.88
N GLU A 39 -12.91 -0.18 9.02
CA GLU A 39 -11.47 -0.38 9.12
C GLU A 39 -10.87 -0.55 7.73
N GLN A 40 -9.71 0.07 7.50
CA GLN A 40 -9.01 0.04 6.22
C GLN A 40 -7.52 -0.20 6.46
N LEU A 41 -6.90 -1.03 5.63
CA LEU A 41 -5.45 -1.17 5.58
C LEU A 41 -4.92 -0.13 4.60
N VAL A 42 -4.07 0.78 5.08
CA VAL A 42 -3.44 1.82 4.26
C VAL A 42 -1.97 1.50 4.04
N VAL A 43 -1.53 1.60 2.79
CA VAL A 43 -0.15 1.35 2.40
C VAL A 43 0.34 2.42 1.43
N VAL A 44 1.54 2.93 1.68
CA VAL A 44 2.23 3.90 0.83
C VAL A 44 3.32 3.20 0.01
N GLY A 45 3.56 3.64 -1.21
CA GLY A 45 4.64 3.17 -2.08
C GLY A 45 4.17 3.05 -3.53
N SER A 46 5.09 2.74 -4.43
CA SER A 46 4.79 2.83 -5.88
C SER A 46 4.27 4.22 -6.26
N ASP A 47 4.78 5.29 -5.65
CA ASP A 47 4.32 6.68 -5.78
C ASP A 47 2.83 6.94 -5.44
N HIS A 48 2.17 6.00 -4.75
CA HIS A 48 0.75 6.03 -4.46
C HIS A 48 0.45 5.77 -2.97
N VAL A 49 -0.70 6.25 -2.52
CA VAL A 49 -1.35 5.82 -1.27
C VAL A 49 -2.56 4.97 -1.61
N ASN A 50 -2.69 3.82 -0.97
CA ASN A 50 -3.71 2.84 -1.29
C ASN A 50 -4.47 2.43 -0.04
N GLY A 51 -5.80 2.34 -0.13
CA GLY A 51 -6.66 1.81 0.92
C GLY A 51 -7.27 0.47 0.51
N TYR A 52 -7.21 -0.52 1.39
CA TYR A 52 -7.75 -1.86 1.17
C TYR A 52 -8.75 -2.26 2.26
N ASP A 53 -9.72 -3.06 1.88
CA ASP A 53 -10.52 -3.85 2.82
C ASP A 53 -9.62 -4.92 3.47
N PRO A 54 -9.41 -4.92 4.80
CA PRO A 54 -8.47 -5.84 5.44
C PRO A 54 -8.87 -7.32 5.33
N ALA A 55 -10.17 -7.62 5.26
CA ALA A 55 -10.68 -8.98 5.24
C ALA A 55 -10.50 -9.64 3.87
N SER A 56 -10.72 -8.88 2.80
CA SER A 56 -10.73 -9.40 1.42
C SER A 56 -9.49 -9.02 0.60
N GLY A 57 -8.75 -7.98 0.98
CA GLY A 57 -7.69 -7.40 0.17
C GLY A 57 -8.20 -6.60 -1.04
N LYS A 58 -9.51 -6.32 -1.11
CA LYS A 58 -10.10 -5.49 -2.16
C LYS A 58 -9.59 -4.05 -2.04
N VAL A 59 -9.15 -3.47 -3.16
CA VAL A 59 -8.83 -2.04 -3.23
C VAL A 59 -10.12 -1.23 -3.04
N LEU A 60 -10.13 -0.36 -2.04
CA LEU A 60 -11.22 0.58 -1.79
C LEU A 60 -10.99 1.88 -2.54
N TRP A 61 -9.75 2.36 -2.54
CA TRP A 61 -9.31 3.58 -3.20
C TRP A 61 -7.79 3.57 -3.38
N TYR A 62 -7.32 4.43 -4.28
CA TYR A 62 -5.92 4.82 -4.36
C TYR A 62 -5.83 6.31 -4.72
N SER A 63 -4.71 6.93 -4.36
CA SER A 63 -4.34 8.29 -4.74
C SER A 63 -2.93 8.29 -5.27
N ASP A 64 -2.71 9.01 -6.37
CA ASP A 64 -1.39 9.33 -6.89
C ASP A 64 -0.85 10.63 -6.23
N GLY A 65 0.22 11.19 -6.80
CA GLY A 65 0.75 12.51 -6.43
C GLY A 65 2.02 12.47 -5.60
N LEU A 66 2.59 11.29 -5.33
CA LEU A 66 3.85 11.16 -4.58
C LEU A 66 5.07 10.97 -5.49
N ALA A 67 4.89 11.00 -6.81
CA ALA A 67 6.00 10.91 -7.75
C ALA A 67 6.98 12.06 -7.54
N ILE A 68 8.26 11.73 -7.45
CA ILE A 68 9.35 12.68 -7.28
C ILE A 68 10.05 12.84 -8.63
N ASP A 69 10.27 14.07 -9.08
CA ASP A 69 10.97 14.36 -10.34
C ASP A 69 12.49 14.12 -10.19
N SER A 70 12.86 12.85 -10.09
CA SER A 70 14.23 12.37 -9.98
C SER A 70 14.26 10.89 -10.38
N PRO A 71 15.27 10.45 -11.14
CA PRO A 71 15.46 9.02 -11.43
C PRO A 71 15.75 8.18 -10.17
N TYR A 72 16.05 8.83 -9.04
CA TYR A 72 16.29 8.21 -7.74
C TYR A 72 15.20 8.55 -6.71
N GLY A 73 14.07 9.09 -7.19
CA GLY A 73 12.92 9.46 -6.35
C GLY A 73 12.28 8.25 -5.70
N ARG A 74 12.12 8.28 -4.37
CA ARG A 74 11.46 7.23 -3.59
C ARG A 74 10.62 7.83 -2.47
N VAL A 75 9.48 7.21 -2.21
CA VAL A 75 8.70 7.49 -1.01
C VAL A 75 9.15 6.56 0.11
N ILE A 76 9.83 7.11 1.09
CA ILE A 76 10.29 6.39 2.29
C ILE A 76 9.53 6.94 3.49
N ALA A 77 8.90 6.05 4.26
CA ALA A 77 8.27 6.45 5.51
C ALA A 77 9.36 6.78 6.54
N SER A 78 9.42 8.03 7.01
CA SER A 78 10.17 8.40 8.23
C SER A 78 9.26 8.30 9.44
N ALA A 79 9.84 7.93 10.58
CA ALA A 79 9.21 8.09 11.88
C ALA A 79 9.13 9.58 12.28
#